data_AF-E3NNX7-F1
#
_entry.id   AF-E3NNX7-F1
#
_cell.length_a   1.000
_cell.length_b   1.000
_cell.length_c   1.000
_cell.angle_alpha   90.00
_cell.angle_beta   90.00
_cell.angle_gamma   90.00
#
_symmetry.space_group_name_H-M   'P 1'
#
loop_
_entity.id
_entity.type
_entity.pdbx_description
1 polymer ?
#
loop_
_entity_poly.entity_id
_entity_poly.type
_entity_poly.pdbx_seq_one_letter_code
_entity_poly.pdbx_strand_id
1 'polypeptide(L)'
;MTEKEGDEELIEFLNSISSTPPSNFFEHLPSSDTTTVRTMNFALKSIISQLATPINLEAESMCGWLIYKQGGPQRHQKFFGFWRQMSRNVSKFNEMSLVKRLNSVLKKAENSRNSMYKIEKNSLKFLASEWLKRLFLLEKIAKSAKKCAENALGQLEIAQWINLSLVIFAVSAQIYSDVLKQTVEMERTWCPTISAIFRDIDERFPMKLSDLEVVKRLKLISENRKNLAGNSEIMRLLKFSTEKIEEANVENELRQKT
;
A
#
# COMPACT_ATOMS: atom_id res chain seq x y z
N MET A 1 -9.69 -27.01 2.56
CA MET A 1 -9.79 -25.73 3.28
C MET A 1 -9.64 -24.66 2.25
N THR A 2 -10.65 -23.81 2.10
CA THR A 2 -10.71 -22.86 1.00
C THR A 2 -9.76 -21.70 1.28
N GLU A 3 -8.98 -21.30 0.29
CA GLU A 3 -7.91 -20.27 0.31
C GLU A 3 -8.28 -18.97 1.06
N LYS A 4 -9.57 -18.63 1.10
CA LYS A 4 -10.09 -17.46 1.85
C LYS A 4 -10.13 -17.65 3.37
N GLU A 5 -10.30 -18.89 3.86
CA GLU A 5 -10.37 -19.19 5.30
C GLU A 5 -9.02 -18.95 5.99
N GLY A 6 -7.91 -19.29 5.33
CA GLY A 6 -6.56 -19.09 5.88
C GLY A 6 -6.16 -17.62 6.04
N ASP A 7 -6.56 -16.77 5.09
CA ASP A 7 -6.35 -15.32 5.19
C ASP A 7 -7.24 -14.69 6.27
N GLU A 8 -8.47 -15.17 6.45
CA GLU A 8 -9.39 -14.68 7.48
C GLU A 8 -8.91 -15.05 8.89
N GLU A 9 -8.47 -16.28 9.11
CA GLU A 9 -7.86 -16.73 10.37
C GLU A 9 -6.59 -15.93 10.71
N LEU A 10 -5.74 -15.67 9.70
CA LEU A 10 -4.54 -14.84 9.89
C LEU A 10 -4.92 -13.40 10.23
N ILE A 11 -5.92 -12.82 9.58
CA ILE A 11 -6.40 -11.46 9.91
C ILE A 11 -6.96 -11.40 11.34
N GLU A 12 -7.74 -12.40 11.77
CA GLU A 12 -8.26 -12.48 13.15
C GLU A 12 -7.14 -12.57 14.19
N PHE A 13 -6.15 -13.43 13.93
CA PHE A 13 -4.94 -13.51 14.75
C PHE A 13 -4.22 -12.16 14.85
N LEU A 14 -3.97 -11.50 13.71
CA LEU A 14 -3.32 -10.18 13.68
C LEU A 14 -4.14 -9.14 14.43
N ASN A 15 -5.47 -9.17 14.31
CA ASN A 15 -6.39 -8.26 15.00
C ASN A 15 -6.32 -8.43 16.52
N SER A 16 -6.31 -9.66 17.02
CA SER A 16 -6.21 -9.94 18.46
C SER A 16 -4.98 -9.28 19.10
N ILE A 17 -3.82 -9.39 18.44
CA ILE A 17 -2.53 -8.88 18.97
C ILE A 17 -2.45 -7.36 18.88
N SER A 18 -2.91 -6.79 17.76
CA SER A 18 -2.84 -5.34 17.52
C SER A 18 -3.79 -4.49 18.37
N SER A 19 -4.82 -5.12 18.96
CA SER A 19 -5.89 -4.41 19.66
C SER A 19 -5.39 -3.70 20.93
N THR A 20 -4.38 -4.28 21.58
CA THR A 20 -3.75 -3.76 22.79
C THR A 20 -2.31 -3.35 22.49
N PRO A 21 -2.03 -2.05 22.34
CA PRO A 21 -0.67 -1.60 22.16
C PRO A 21 0.19 -1.90 23.40
N PRO A 22 1.46 -2.32 23.24
CA PRO A 22 2.32 -2.62 24.38
C PRO A 22 2.59 -1.34 25.20
N SER A 23 2.57 -1.48 26.52
CA SER A 23 2.89 -0.40 27.46
C SER A 23 4.39 -0.08 27.43
N ASN A 24 5.24 -1.11 27.36
CA ASN A 24 6.69 -1.00 27.26
C ASN A 24 7.19 -1.69 25.98
N PHE A 25 8.14 -1.05 25.29
CA PHE A 25 8.76 -1.62 24.08
C PHE A 25 10.04 -2.40 24.38
N PHE A 26 10.67 -2.13 25.51
CA PHE A 26 11.97 -2.69 25.88
C PHE A 26 11.85 -3.55 27.13
N GLU A 27 12.68 -4.57 27.21
CA GLU A 27 12.88 -5.35 28.43
C GLU A 27 13.44 -4.45 29.54
N HIS A 28 13.09 -4.75 30.79
CA HIS A 28 13.50 -3.96 31.96
C HIS A 28 14.99 -4.11 32.30
N LEU A 29 15.58 -5.25 31.93
CA LEU A 29 16.99 -5.55 32.19
C LEU A 29 17.82 -5.34 30.92
N PRO A 30 19.03 -4.76 31.04
CA PRO A 30 19.95 -4.67 29.91
C PRO A 30 20.39 -6.08 29.48
N SER A 31 20.52 -6.29 28.18
CA SER A 31 20.94 -7.56 27.60
C SER A 31 22.46 -7.59 27.41
N SER A 32 23.07 -8.75 27.67
CA SER A 32 24.47 -9.04 27.33
C SER A 32 24.66 -9.36 25.83
N ASP A 33 23.58 -9.76 25.14
CA ASP A 33 23.60 -10.13 23.72
C ASP A 33 23.48 -8.89 22.83
N THR A 34 24.62 -8.25 22.62
CA THR A 34 24.71 -7.05 21.77
C THR A 34 24.38 -7.33 20.30
N THR A 35 24.59 -8.57 19.83
CA THR A 35 24.30 -8.97 18.44
C THR A 35 22.80 -8.99 18.17
N THR A 36 22.01 -9.63 19.03
CA THR A 36 20.55 -9.69 18.88
C THR A 36 19.92 -8.31 18.98
N VAL A 37 20.39 -7.46 19.90
CA VAL A 37 19.88 -6.08 20.05
C VAL A 37 20.15 -5.25 18.79
N ARG A 38 21.37 -5.35 18.21
CA ARG A 38 21.70 -4.67 16.95
C ARG A 38 20.84 -5.13 15.79
N THR A 39 20.59 -6.44 15.68
CA THR A 39 19.73 -7.01 14.63
C THR A 39 18.28 -6.55 14.79
N MET A 40 17.75 -6.51 16.01
CA MET A 40 16.41 -5.97 16.30
C MET A 40 16.29 -4.48 15.98
N ASN A 41 17.31 -3.69 16.32
CA ASN A 41 17.34 -2.25 15.98
C ASN A 41 17.44 -2.03 14.46
N PHE A 42 18.22 -2.85 13.75
CA PHE A 42 18.28 -2.81 12.29
C PHE A 42 16.92 -3.17 11.66
N ALA A 43 16.24 -4.20 12.18
CA ALA A 43 14.90 -4.57 11.74
C ALA A 43 13.90 -3.42 11.97
N LEU A 44 13.93 -2.80 13.16
CA LEU A 44 13.09 -1.66 13.50
C LEU A 44 13.33 -0.47 12.56
N LYS A 45 14.60 -0.12 12.26
CA LYS A 45 14.95 0.93 11.30
C LYS A 45 14.41 0.64 9.90
N SER A 46 14.60 -0.59 9.43
CA SER A 46 14.17 -1.01 8.09
C SER A 46 12.65 -0.97 7.95
N ILE A 47 11.94 -1.42 8.99
CA ILE A 47 10.48 -1.36 9.08
C ILE A 47 10.01 0.10 9.12
N ILE A 48 10.57 0.96 9.98
CA ILE A 48 10.19 2.37 10.05
C ILE A 48 10.40 3.07 8.71
N SER A 49 11.54 2.83 8.06
CA SER A 49 11.89 3.46 6.78
C SER A 49 10.86 3.17 5.69
N GLN A 50 10.36 1.94 5.62
CA GLN A 50 9.33 1.58 4.65
C GLN A 50 7.93 1.99 5.14
N LEU A 51 7.62 1.92 6.43
CA LEU A 51 6.33 2.43 6.93
C LEU A 51 6.14 3.92 6.63
N ALA A 52 7.25 4.66 6.50
CA ALA A 52 7.29 6.08 6.23
C ALA A 52 7.08 6.44 4.75
N THR A 53 7.02 5.48 3.82
CA THR A 53 6.74 5.75 2.40
C THR A 53 5.23 5.73 2.14
N PRO A 54 4.57 6.89 1.94
CA PRO A 54 3.14 6.92 1.68
C PRO A 54 2.83 6.52 0.23
N ILE A 55 1.59 6.11 -0.01
CA ILE A 55 1.00 6.11 -1.35
C ILE A 55 0.82 7.57 -1.77
N ASN A 56 1.20 7.91 -3.00
CA ASN A 56 1.24 9.26 -3.57
C ASN A 56 0.24 10.26 -2.93
N LEU A 57 0.79 11.25 -2.21
CA LEU A 57 0.02 12.25 -1.45
C LEU A 57 -0.78 13.19 -2.35
N GLU A 58 -0.29 13.46 -3.56
CA GLU A 58 -1.03 14.25 -4.55
C GLU A 58 -2.28 13.48 -5.00
N ALA A 59 -2.13 12.19 -5.32
CA ALA A 59 -3.25 11.33 -5.67
C ALA A 59 -4.28 11.21 -4.52
N GLU A 60 -3.81 11.12 -3.28
CA GLU A 60 -4.69 11.16 -2.09
C GLU A 60 -5.44 12.50 -2.00
N SER A 61 -4.75 13.63 -2.15
CA SER A 61 -5.38 14.96 -2.10
C SER A 61 -6.42 15.14 -3.21
N MET A 62 -6.13 14.65 -4.42
CA MET A 62 -7.06 14.64 -5.55
C MET A 62 -8.29 13.80 -5.24
N CYS A 63 -8.13 12.66 -4.56
CA CYS A 63 -9.25 11.84 -4.10
C CYS A 63 -10.17 12.62 -3.16
N GLY A 64 -9.60 13.29 -2.16
CA GLY A 64 -10.35 14.14 -1.23
C GLY A 64 -11.07 15.29 -1.93
N TRP A 65 -10.38 16.00 -2.82
CA TRP A 65 -10.94 17.12 -3.58
C TRP A 65 -12.10 16.68 -4.49
N LEU A 66 -11.95 15.56 -5.21
CA LEU A 66 -13.01 15.01 -6.05
C LEU A 66 -14.21 14.54 -5.23
N ILE A 67 -13.99 13.97 -4.03
CA ILE A 67 -15.09 13.61 -3.13
C ILE A 67 -15.88 14.84 -2.70
N TYR A 68 -15.19 15.93 -2.35
CA TYR A 68 -15.82 17.18 -1.96
C TYR A 68 -16.61 17.81 -3.12
N LYS A 69 -16.03 17.87 -4.33
CA LYS A 69 -16.67 18.52 -5.49
C LYS A 69 -17.76 17.69 -6.16
N GLN A 70 -17.58 16.38 -6.25
CA GLN A 70 -18.47 15.48 -6.98
C GLN A 70 -19.36 14.62 -6.06
N GLY A 71 -19.30 14.87 -4.74
CA GLY A 71 -20.00 14.10 -3.73
C GLY A 71 -21.52 14.05 -3.89
N GLY A 72 -22.13 15.18 -4.24
CA GLY A 72 -23.56 15.28 -4.52
C GLY A 72 -23.94 14.64 -5.86
N PRO A 73 -23.43 15.15 -7.00
CA PRO A 73 -23.81 14.67 -8.33
C PRO A 73 -23.59 13.17 -8.53
N GLN A 74 -22.54 12.60 -7.94
CA GLN A 74 -22.15 11.20 -8.13
C GLN A 74 -22.55 10.29 -6.95
N ARG A 75 -23.40 10.76 -6.02
CA ARG A 75 -23.71 10.07 -4.77
C ARG A 75 -24.17 8.61 -4.97
N HIS A 76 -24.99 8.38 -5.99
CA HIS A 76 -25.62 7.09 -6.29
C HIS A 76 -24.85 6.26 -7.32
N GLN A 77 -23.77 6.81 -7.88
CA GLN A 77 -22.96 6.09 -8.84
C GLN A 77 -22.08 5.04 -8.16
N LYS A 78 -22.11 3.81 -8.70
CA LYS A 78 -21.35 2.68 -8.15
C LYS A 78 -19.83 2.93 -8.17
N PHE A 79 -19.30 3.50 -9.26
CA PHE A 79 -17.87 3.83 -9.37
C PHE A 79 -17.44 4.80 -8.26
N PHE A 80 -18.29 5.75 -7.90
CA PHE A 80 -18.01 6.76 -6.88
C PHE A 80 -18.13 6.20 -5.45
N GLY A 81 -18.90 5.12 -5.26
CA GLY A 81 -18.85 4.30 -4.06
C GLY A 81 -17.46 3.66 -3.87
N PHE A 82 -16.93 3.02 -4.92
CA PHE A 82 -15.57 2.44 -4.90
C PHE A 82 -14.48 3.49 -4.74
N TRP A 83 -14.64 4.67 -5.36
CA TRP A 83 -13.74 5.80 -5.19
C TRP A 83 -13.63 6.27 -3.73
N ARG A 84 -14.77 6.46 -3.06
CA ARG A 84 -14.80 6.83 -1.64
C ARG A 84 -14.16 5.77 -0.76
N GLN A 85 -14.39 4.49 -1.06
CA GLN A 85 -13.77 3.39 -0.33
C GLN A 85 -12.25 3.38 -0.53
N MET A 86 -11.78 3.54 -1.78
CA MET A 86 -10.36 3.64 -2.11
C MET A 86 -9.71 4.79 -1.35
N SER A 87 -10.29 6.00 -1.42
CA SER A 87 -9.78 7.20 -0.73
C SER A 87 -9.62 6.98 0.78
N ARG A 88 -10.63 6.41 1.46
CA ARG A 88 -10.54 6.11 2.89
C ARG A 88 -9.42 5.12 3.21
N ASN A 89 -9.27 4.09 2.38
CA ASN A 89 -8.22 3.08 2.59
C ASN A 89 -6.83 3.66 2.34
N VAL A 90 -6.66 4.53 1.33
CA VAL A 90 -5.41 5.25 1.06
C VAL A 90 -5.05 6.16 2.23
N SER A 91 -5.99 6.97 2.73
CA SER A 91 -5.74 7.82 3.90
C SER A 91 -5.40 7.00 5.15
N LYS A 92 -6.05 5.86 5.36
CA LYS A 92 -5.72 4.93 6.44
C LYS A 92 -4.30 4.34 6.29
N PHE A 93 -3.86 4.06 5.06
CA PHE A 93 -2.52 3.55 4.81
C PHE A 93 -1.44 4.63 5.05
N ASN A 94 -1.71 5.86 4.60
CA ASN A 94 -0.83 7.02 4.75
C ASN A 94 -0.79 7.58 6.18
N GLU A 95 -1.56 7.02 7.11
CA GLU A 95 -1.57 7.46 8.49
C GLU A 95 -0.19 7.26 9.16
N MET A 96 0.39 8.36 9.63
CA MET A 96 1.74 8.40 10.20
C MET A 96 1.79 8.12 11.72
N SER A 97 0.66 7.78 12.35
CA SER A 97 0.57 7.58 13.81
C SER A 97 1.51 6.47 14.30
N LEU A 98 1.52 5.32 13.63
CA LEU A 98 2.43 4.22 13.91
C LEU A 98 3.90 4.61 13.71
N VAL A 99 4.22 5.30 12.60
CA VAL A 99 5.59 5.75 12.31
C VAL A 99 6.09 6.72 13.38
N LYS A 100 5.27 7.68 13.80
CA LYS A 100 5.61 8.63 14.88
C LYS A 100 5.92 7.89 16.18
N ARG A 101 5.09 6.90 16.53
CA ARG A 101 5.30 6.07 17.73
C ARG A 101 6.60 5.28 17.65
N LEU A 102 6.85 4.56 16.55
CA LEU A 102 8.04 3.73 16.39
C LEU A 102 9.32 4.57 16.31
N ASN A 103 9.28 5.76 15.72
CA ASN A 103 10.41 6.70 15.77
C ASN A 103 10.77 7.12 17.20
N SER A 104 9.79 7.28 18.09
CA SER A 104 10.07 7.57 19.51
C SER A 104 10.75 6.39 20.20
N VAL A 105 10.40 5.16 19.84
CA VAL A 105 11.03 3.93 20.34
C VAL A 105 12.45 3.82 19.81
N LEU A 106 12.66 4.05 18.51
CA LEU A 106 13.98 4.02 17.90
C LEU A 106 14.93 5.04 18.53
N LYS A 107 14.49 6.28 18.75
CA LYS A 107 15.29 7.30 19.44
C LYS A 107 15.69 6.88 20.85
N LYS A 108 14.80 6.19 21.59
CA LYS A 108 15.12 5.65 22.91
C LYS A 108 16.19 4.56 22.84
N ALA A 109 16.13 3.67 21.84
CA ALA A 109 17.16 2.65 21.60
C ALA A 109 18.51 3.24 21.19
N GLU A 110 18.53 4.35 20.44
CA GLU A 110 19.77 5.00 20.02
C GLU A 110 20.42 5.83 21.14
N ASN A 111 19.61 6.41 22.02
CA ASN A 111 20.09 7.25 23.12
C ASN A 111 20.60 6.45 24.33
N SER A 112 20.36 5.14 24.40
CA SER A 112 20.89 4.28 25.45
C SER A 112 22.37 3.96 25.20
N ARG A 113 23.26 4.92 25.50
CA ARG A 113 24.69 4.91 25.16
C ARG A 113 25.48 3.69 25.67
N ASN A 114 25.18 3.19 26.88
CA ASN A 114 25.94 2.09 27.51
C ASN A 114 25.11 0.84 27.82
N SER A 115 23.78 0.94 27.83
CA SER A 115 22.88 -0.16 28.17
C SER A 115 22.09 -0.57 26.94
N MET A 116 22.36 -1.76 26.40
CA MET A 116 21.61 -2.29 25.26
C MET A 116 20.35 -2.99 25.77
N TYR A 117 19.19 -2.39 25.53
CA TYR A 117 17.91 -3.00 25.89
C TYR A 117 17.34 -3.77 24.70
N LYS A 118 16.93 -5.01 24.94
CA LYS A 118 16.25 -5.83 23.96
C LYS A 118 14.79 -5.40 23.82
N ILE A 119 14.22 -5.51 22.62
CA ILE A 119 12.80 -5.24 22.40
C ILE A 119 11.99 -6.41 22.99
N GLU A 120 10.95 -6.08 23.76
CA GLU A 120 10.09 -7.08 24.39
C GLU A 120 9.38 -7.95 23.33
N LYS A 121 9.22 -9.25 23.61
CA LYS A 121 8.56 -10.20 22.71
C LYS A 121 7.16 -9.74 22.28
N ASN A 122 6.35 -9.22 23.22
CA ASN A 122 5.01 -8.71 22.92
C ASN A 122 5.04 -7.51 21.98
N SER A 123 6.04 -6.65 22.12
CA SER A 123 6.24 -5.48 21.27
C SER A 123 6.69 -5.85 19.86
N LEU A 124 7.49 -6.90 19.72
CA LEU A 124 7.83 -7.47 18.41
C LEU A 124 6.62 -8.14 17.74
N LYS A 125 5.77 -8.86 18.49
CA LYS A 125 4.50 -9.41 17.97
C LYS A 125 3.57 -8.30 17.48
N PHE A 126 3.44 -7.21 18.23
CA PHE A 126 2.67 -6.04 17.84
C PHE A 126 3.23 -5.36 16.58
N LEU A 127 4.54 -5.20 16.49
CA LEU A 127 5.20 -4.61 15.32
C LEU A 127 4.95 -5.43 14.05
N ALA A 128 5.16 -6.75 14.14
CA ALA A 128 4.93 -7.66 13.02
C ALA A 128 3.46 -7.69 12.60
N SER A 129 2.54 -7.64 13.57
CA SER A 129 1.11 -7.71 13.27
C SER A 129 0.60 -6.46 12.57
N GLU A 130 0.96 -5.28 13.06
CA GLU A 130 0.64 -4.00 12.41
C GLU A 130 1.27 -3.88 11.02
N TRP A 131 2.50 -4.37 10.86
CA TRP A 131 3.18 -4.41 9.57
C TRP A 131 2.44 -5.30 8.57
N LEU A 132 2.08 -6.54 8.94
CA LEU A 132 1.36 -7.46 8.06
C LEU A 132 -0.05 -6.94 7.74
N LYS A 133 -0.73 -6.29 8.68
CA LYS A 133 -2.03 -5.65 8.43
C LYS A 133 -2.00 -4.62 7.31
N ARG A 134 -0.90 -3.88 7.16
CA ARG A 134 -0.73 -2.93 6.05
C ARG A 134 -0.73 -3.62 4.69
N LEU A 135 -0.22 -4.85 4.59
CA LEU A 135 -0.27 -5.65 3.37
C LEU A 135 -1.71 -5.98 2.96
N PHE A 136 -2.55 -6.40 3.92
CA PHE A 136 -3.98 -6.61 3.66
C PHE A 136 -4.72 -5.32 3.30
N LEU A 137 -4.29 -4.19 3.86
CA LEU A 137 -4.84 -2.89 3.48
C LEU A 137 -4.47 -2.52 2.03
N LEU A 138 -3.24 -2.79 1.59
CA LEU A 138 -2.82 -2.63 0.19
C LEU A 138 -3.69 -3.46 -0.76
N GLU A 139 -4.01 -4.71 -0.40
CA GLU A 139 -4.92 -5.54 -1.21
C GLU A 139 -6.32 -4.92 -1.32
N LYS A 140 -6.86 -4.39 -0.21
CA LYS A 140 -8.15 -3.70 -0.21
C LYS A 140 -8.12 -2.45 -1.10
N ILE A 141 -7.04 -1.67 -1.07
CA ILE A 141 -6.84 -0.51 -1.95
C ILE A 141 -6.80 -0.97 -3.41
N ALA A 142 -5.98 -1.98 -3.74
CA ALA A 142 -5.86 -2.51 -5.09
C ALA A 142 -7.23 -3.00 -5.64
N LYS A 143 -8.00 -3.73 -4.84
CA LYS A 143 -9.35 -4.20 -5.22
C LYS A 143 -10.31 -3.03 -5.46
N SER A 144 -10.32 -2.02 -4.59
CA SER A 144 -11.17 -0.84 -4.76
C SER A 144 -10.76 -0.01 -5.97
N ALA A 145 -9.46 0.18 -6.21
CA ALA A 145 -8.93 0.89 -7.36
C ALA A 145 -9.30 0.20 -8.68
N LYS A 146 -9.16 -1.13 -8.75
CA LYS A 146 -9.55 -1.92 -9.92
C LYS A 146 -11.05 -1.79 -10.22
N LYS A 147 -11.92 -1.99 -9.22
CA LYS A 147 -13.37 -1.84 -9.38
C LYS A 147 -13.79 -0.41 -9.74
N CYS A 148 -13.05 0.58 -9.27
CA CYS A 148 -13.30 1.98 -9.63
C CYS A 148 -12.95 2.23 -11.10
N ALA A 149 -11.77 1.76 -11.53
CA ALA A 149 -11.31 1.89 -12.92
C ALA A 149 -12.21 1.14 -13.92
N GLU A 150 -12.61 -0.09 -13.63
CA GLU A 150 -13.52 -0.88 -14.49
C GLU A 150 -14.87 -0.17 -14.69
N ASN A 151 -15.46 0.35 -13.62
CA ASN A 151 -16.73 1.07 -13.73
C ASN A 151 -16.58 2.45 -14.38
N ALA A 152 -15.45 3.14 -14.17
CA ALA A 152 -15.15 4.39 -14.86
C ALA A 152 -14.96 4.16 -16.37
N LEU A 153 -14.33 3.05 -16.75
CA LEU A 153 -14.21 2.64 -18.16
C LEU A 153 -15.59 2.39 -18.79
N GLY A 154 -16.48 1.69 -18.10
CA GLY A 154 -17.86 1.51 -18.60
C GLY A 154 -18.61 2.84 -18.79
N GLN A 155 -18.34 3.87 -17.97
CA GLN A 155 -18.89 5.21 -18.16
C GLN A 155 -18.28 5.92 -19.39
N LEU A 156 -16.98 5.71 -19.64
CA LEU A 156 -16.30 6.22 -20.83
C LEU A 156 -16.86 5.63 -22.12
N GLU A 157 -17.14 4.33 -22.13
CA GLU A 157 -17.73 3.63 -23.29
C GLU A 157 -19.12 4.17 -23.65
N ILE A 158 -19.89 4.60 -22.65
CA ILE A 158 -21.22 5.21 -22.82
C ILE A 158 -21.10 6.72 -23.15
N ALA A 159 -19.87 7.25 -23.27
CA ALA A 159 -19.56 8.67 -23.45
C ALA A 159 -20.15 9.58 -22.35
N GLN A 160 -20.36 9.03 -21.15
CA GLN A 160 -20.92 9.75 -20.01
C GLN A 160 -19.82 10.30 -19.11
N TRP A 161 -19.88 11.60 -18.80
CA TRP A 161 -18.94 12.28 -17.89
C TRP A 161 -17.46 12.05 -18.25
N ILE A 162 -17.14 12.09 -19.54
CA ILE A 162 -15.84 11.68 -20.10
C ILE A 162 -14.65 12.22 -19.29
N ASN A 163 -14.60 13.54 -19.06
CA ASN A 163 -13.49 14.17 -18.34
C ASN A 163 -13.35 13.64 -16.90
N LEU A 164 -14.46 13.47 -16.18
CA LEU A 164 -14.43 12.96 -14.81
C LEU A 164 -14.00 11.49 -14.78
N SER A 165 -14.56 10.68 -15.68
CA SER A 165 -14.26 9.25 -15.79
C SER A 165 -12.80 9.01 -16.17
N LEU A 166 -12.22 9.85 -17.05
CA LEU A 166 -10.79 9.84 -17.39
C LEU A 166 -9.91 10.14 -16.16
N VAL A 167 -10.24 11.19 -15.40
CA VAL A 167 -9.47 11.56 -14.21
C VAL A 167 -9.54 10.45 -13.15
N ILE A 168 -10.73 9.90 -12.91
CA ILE A 168 -10.92 8.81 -11.96
C ILE A 168 -10.14 7.56 -12.38
N PHE A 169 -10.17 7.22 -13.66
CA PHE A 169 -9.40 6.11 -14.20
C PHE A 169 -7.89 6.33 -14.00
N ALA A 170 -7.38 7.51 -14.38
CA ALA A 170 -5.96 7.85 -14.28
C ALA A 170 -5.45 7.80 -12.83
N VAL A 171 -6.18 8.42 -11.89
CA VAL A 171 -5.80 8.41 -10.47
C VAL A 171 -5.90 7.01 -9.88
N SER A 172 -6.94 6.23 -10.23
CA SER A 172 -7.06 4.83 -9.78
C SER A 172 -5.90 3.97 -10.30
N ALA A 173 -5.48 4.17 -11.55
CA ALA A 173 -4.35 3.47 -12.15
C ALA A 173 -3.01 3.88 -11.51
N GLN A 174 -2.84 5.15 -11.17
CA GLN A 174 -1.66 5.66 -10.44
C GLN A 174 -1.57 5.04 -9.04
N ILE A 175 -2.64 5.12 -8.25
CA ILE A 175 -2.72 4.51 -6.91
C ILE A 175 -2.46 3.01 -6.99
N TYR A 176 -3.05 2.34 -7.99
CA TYR A 176 -2.83 0.91 -8.21
C TYR A 176 -1.35 0.60 -8.48
N SER A 177 -0.69 1.40 -9.32
CA SER A 177 0.74 1.24 -9.59
C SER A 177 1.60 1.45 -8.35
N ASP A 178 1.26 2.43 -7.51
CA ASP A 178 2.01 2.72 -6.30
C ASP A 178 1.79 1.65 -5.22
N VAL A 179 0.60 1.05 -5.15
CA VAL A 179 0.34 -0.14 -4.31
C VAL A 179 1.25 -1.31 -4.69
N LEU A 180 1.46 -1.55 -5.99
CA LEU A 180 2.37 -2.61 -6.43
C LEU A 180 3.83 -2.31 -6.05
N LYS A 181 4.29 -1.06 -6.20
CA LYS A 181 5.63 -0.66 -5.76
C LYS A 181 5.80 -0.86 -4.25
N GLN A 182 4.83 -0.42 -3.46
CA GLN A 182 4.83 -0.59 -2.01
C GLN A 182 4.85 -2.07 -1.61
N THR A 183 4.13 -2.93 -2.32
CA THR A 183 4.16 -4.38 -2.07
C THR A 183 5.56 -4.97 -2.29
N VAL A 184 6.26 -4.56 -3.34
CA VAL A 184 7.64 -4.98 -3.62
C VAL A 184 8.60 -4.45 -2.56
N GLU A 185 8.43 -3.21 -2.10
CA GLU A 185 9.25 -2.63 -1.02
C GLU A 185 9.02 -3.37 0.30
N MET A 186 7.78 -3.67 0.66
CA MET A 186 7.46 -4.48 1.85
C MET A 186 8.08 -5.88 1.78
N GLU A 187 8.10 -6.51 0.60
CA GLU A 187 8.76 -7.80 0.39
C GLU A 187 10.28 -7.70 0.56
N ARG A 188 10.91 -6.64 0.04
CA ARG A 188 12.35 -6.38 0.23
C ARG A 188 12.71 -6.15 1.69
N THR A 189 11.84 -5.50 2.47
CA THR A 189 12.06 -5.30 3.90
C THR A 189 11.91 -6.60 4.69
N TRP A 190 11.12 -7.56 4.21
CA TRP A 190 10.96 -8.87 4.86
C TRP A 190 12.05 -9.86 4.45
N CYS A 191 13.30 -9.51 4.78
CA CYS A 191 14.45 -10.38 4.59
C CYS A 191 14.40 -11.58 5.54
N PRO A 192 15.06 -12.71 5.20
CA PRO A 192 15.16 -13.90 6.06
C PRO A 192 15.61 -13.57 7.49
N THR A 193 16.56 -12.64 7.63
CA THR A 193 17.07 -12.15 8.93
C THR A 193 15.98 -11.51 9.78
N ILE A 194 15.07 -10.73 9.17
CA ILE A 194 13.98 -10.06 9.89
C ILE A 194 12.87 -11.07 10.18
N SER A 195 12.56 -11.95 9.23
CA SER A 195 11.57 -13.02 9.42
C SER A 195 11.95 -14.00 10.55
N ALA A 196 13.24 -14.30 10.71
CA ALA A 196 13.74 -15.19 11.75
C ALA A 196 13.46 -14.62 13.15
N ILE A 197 13.67 -13.31 13.35
CA ILE A 197 13.41 -12.64 14.64
C ILE A 197 11.94 -12.78 15.04
N PHE A 198 11.01 -12.67 14.08
CA PHE A 198 9.58 -12.80 14.37
C PHE A 198 9.16 -14.25 14.57
N ARG A 199 9.74 -15.18 13.81
CA ARG A 199 9.45 -16.61 13.92
C ARG A 199 9.95 -17.21 15.23
N ASP A 200 11.10 -16.74 15.74
CA ASP A 200 11.63 -17.11 17.05
C ASP A 200 10.66 -16.74 18.20
N ILE A 201 9.69 -15.88 17.93
CA ILE A 201 8.71 -15.37 18.89
C ILE A 201 7.34 -16.02 18.69
N ASP A 202 6.95 -16.27 17.44
CA ASP A 202 5.72 -16.98 17.10
C ASP A 202 5.85 -17.70 15.74
N GLU A 203 5.66 -19.01 15.72
CA GLU A 203 5.80 -19.83 14.50
C GLU A 203 4.75 -19.51 13.43
N ARG A 204 3.67 -18.81 13.81
CA ARG A 204 2.57 -18.42 12.90
C ARG A 204 2.95 -17.30 11.93
N PHE A 205 4.11 -16.65 12.11
CA PHE A 205 4.58 -15.64 11.17
C PHE A 205 5.22 -16.26 9.91
N PRO A 206 4.95 -15.71 8.72
CA PRO A 206 5.43 -16.27 7.46
C PRO A 206 6.95 -16.09 7.29
N MET A 207 7.62 -17.15 6.83
CA MET A 207 9.06 -17.15 6.54
C MET A 207 9.41 -16.31 5.30
N LYS A 208 8.55 -16.31 4.29
CA LYS A 208 8.64 -15.42 3.12
C LYS A 208 7.28 -14.79 2.86
N LEU A 209 7.24 -13.50 2.57
CA LEU A 209 6.00 -12.83 2.16
C LEU A 209 5.52 -13.31 0.79
N SER A 210 6.39 -13.88 -0.05
CA SER A 210 6.02 -14.51 -1.33
C SER A 210 5.04 -15.66 -1.19
N ASP A 211 5.00 -16.29 -0.02
CA ASP A 211 4.21 -17.50 0.21
C ASP A 211 2.77 -17.14 0.60
N LEU A 212 2.55 -15.92 1.09
CA LEU A 212 1.23 -15.37 1.39
C LEU A 212 0.41 -15.20 0.11
N GLU A 213 -0.83 -15.65 0.17
CA GLU A 213 -1.75 -15.58 -0.96
C GLU A 213 -2.07 -14.13 -1.37
N VAL A 214 -2.15 -13.22 -0.40
CA VAL A 214 -2.32 -11.78 -0.63
C VAL A 214 -1.25 -11.24 -1.57
N VAL A 215 0.01 -11.63 -1.37
CA VAL A 215 1.14 -11.20 -2.20
C VAL A 215 1.07 -11.87 -3.56
N LYS A 216 0.71 -13.15 -3.62
CA LYS A 216 0.50 -13.86 -4.89
C LYS A 216 -0.60 -13.19 -5.73
N ARG A 217 -1.72 -12.81 -5.12
CA ARG A 217 -2.83 -12.11 -5.80
C ARG A 217 -2.38 -10.73 -6.31
N LEU A 218 -1.57 -10.00 -5.55
CA LEU A 218 -1.02 -8.71 -6.00
C LEU A 218 0.01 -8.88 -7.13
N LYS A 219 0.83 -9.94 -7.09
CA LYS A 219 1.85 -10.25 -8.12
C LYS A 219 1.27 -10.77 -9.42
N LEU A 220 0.29 -11.67 -9.37
CA LEU A 220 -0.35 -12.25 -10.55
C LEU A 220 -0.98 -11.17 -11.44
N ILE A 221 -1.42 -10.06 -10.84
CA ILE A 221 -1.94 -8.91 -11.60
C ILE A 221 -0.81 -8.05 -12.19
N SER A 222 0.35 -7.94 -11.53
CA SER A 222 1.54 -7.26 -12.05
C SER A 222 2.15 -8.00 -13.26
N GLU A 223 2.20 -9.33 -13.21
CA GLU A 223 2.70 -10.17 -14.31
C GLU A 223 1.79 -10.09 -15.55
N ASN A 224 0.47 -10.12 -15.36
CA ASN A 224 -0.48 -9.87 -16.44
C ASN A 224 -0.28 -8.49 -17.08
N ARG A 225 0.10 -7.46 -16.30
CA ARG A 225 0.39 -6.12 -16.82
C ARG A 225 1.64 -6.08 -17.70
N LYS A 226 2.68 -6.87 -17.40
CA LYS A 226 3.88 -6.99 -18.26
C LYS A 226 3.56 -7.68 -19.59
N ASN A 227 2.62 -8.62 -19.59
CA ASN A 227 2.16 -9.29 -20.80
C ASN A 227 1.19 -8.41 -21.62
N LEU A 228 0.36 -7.58 -20.96
CA LEU A 228 -0.54 -6.59 -21.59
C LEU A 228 0.16 -5.29 -22.02
N ALA A 229 1.40 -5.05 -21.59
CA ALA A 229 2.24 -3.95 -22.10
C ALA A 229 2.68 -4.16 -23.57
N GLY A 230 2.14 -5.16 -24.26
CA GLY A 230 2.02 -5.11 -25.71
C GLY A 230 1.05 -3.99 -26.10
N ASN A 231 1.61 -2.78 -26.32
CA ASN A 231 1.02 -1.47 -26.67
C ASN A 231 -0.22 -1.42 -27.61
N SER A 232 -0.72 -2.54 -28.15
CA SER A 232 -1.79 -2.61 -29.13
C SER A 232 -3.20 -2.35 -28.58
N GLU A 233 -3.51 -2.71 -27.33
CA GLU A 233 -4.88 -2.59 -26.79
C GLU A 233 -5.18 -1.21 -26.22
N ILE A 234 -4.21 -0.58 -25.55
CA ILE A 234 -4.35 0.81 -25.07
C ILE A 234 -4.42 1.78 -26.25
N MET A 235 -3.64 1.54 -27.32
CA MET A 235 -3.74 2.30 -28.58
C MET A 235 -5.10 2.11 -29.27
N ARG A 236 -5.70 0.92 -29.19
CA ARG A 236 -7.07 0.67 -29.70
C ARG A 236 -8.16 1.32 -28.86
N LEU A 237 -8.00 1.36 -27.54
CA LEU A 237 -8.97 1.98 -26.62
C LEU A 237 -8.92 3.51 -26.68
N LEU A 238 -7.76 4.09 -26.97
CA LEU A 238 -7.61 5.54 -27.03
C LEU A 238 -8.26 6.20 -28.25
N LYS A 239 -8.66 5.46 -29.30
CA LYS A 239 -9.41 5.92 -30.50
C LYS A 239 -9.26 7.42 -30.85
N PHE A 240 -8.06 7.96 -30.75
CA PHE A 240 -7.68 9.08 -31.56
C PHE A 240 -7.18 8.44 -32.83
N SER A 241 -7.89 8.67 -33.94
CA SER A 241 -7.27 8.43 -35.25
C SER A 241 -5.93 9.14 -35.24
N THR A 242 -4.90 8.50 -35.77
CA THR A 242 -3.55 9.09 -35.89
C THR A 242 -3.61 10.50 -36.47
N GLU A 243 -4.58 10.75 -37.35
CA GLU A 243 -4.95 12.05 -37.91
C GLU A 243 -5.29 13.12 -36.85
N LYS A 244 -6.06 12.82 -35.80
CA LYS A 244 -6.42 13.80 -34.76
C LYS A 244 -5.25 14.17 -33.83
N ILE A 245 -4.28 13.27 -33.69
CA ILE A 245 -3.06 13.54 -32.92
C ILE A 245 -2.12 14.42 -33.75
N GLU A 246 -2.02 14.16 -35.06
CA GLU A 246 -1.27 15.00 -35.98
C GLU A 246 -1.89 16.40 -36.08
N GLU A 247 -3.21 16.53 -36.17
CA GLU A 247 -3.90 17.83 -36.14
C GLU A 247 -3.65 18.61 -34.84
N ALA A 248 -3.73 17.95 -33.68
CA ALA A 248 -3.48 18.60 -32.39
C ALA A 248 -2.00 19.01 -32.19
N ASN A 249 -1.07 18.22 -32.75
CA ASN A 249 0.36 18.56 -32.72
C ASN A 249 0.66 19.74 -33.65
N VAL A 250 0.08 19.78 -34.85
CA VAL A 250 0.20 20.90 -35.79
C VAL A 250 -0.42 22.18 -35.19
N GLU A 251 -1.58 22.08 -34.53
CA GLU A 251 -2.22 23.22 -33.86
C GLU A 251 -1.37 23.76 -32.68
N ASN A 252 -0.74 22.88 -31.91
CA ASN A 252 0.18 23.28 -30.84
C ASN A 252 1.49 23.89 -31.36
N GLU A 253 2.03 23.39 -32.46
CA GLU A 253 3.22 23.97 -33.10
C GLU A 253 2.93 25.36 -33.70
N LEU A 254 1.72 25.57 -34.22
CA LEU A 254 1.28 26.88 -34.71
C LEU A 254 1.13 27.89 -33.57
N ARG A 255 0.56 27.48 -32.44
CA ARG A 255 0.39 28.34 -31.25
C ARG A 255 1.71 28.70 -30.55
N GLN A 256 2.77 27.93 -30.74
CA GLN A 256 4.10 28.24 -30.21
C GLN A 256 4.91 29.19 -31.11
N LYS A 257 4.47 29.39 -32.37
CA LYS A 257 5.15 30.24 -33.36
C LYS A 257 4.48 31.62 -33.56
N THR A 258 3.28 31.81 -33.02
CA THR A 258 2.59 33.11 -32.90
C THR A 258 2.74 33.67 -31.50
#